data_AF-A0A7X7BXN9-F1
#
_entry.id   AF-A0A7X7BXN9-F1
#
_cell.length_a   1.000
_cell.length_b   1.000
_cell.length_c   1.000
_cell.angle_alpha   90.00
_cell.angle_beta   90.00
_cell.angle_gamma   90.00
#
_symmetry.space_group_name_H-M   'P 1'
#
loop_
_entity.id
_entity.type
_entity.pdbx_description
1 polymer ?
#
loop_
_entity_poly.entity_id
_entity_poly.type
_entity_poly.pdbx_seq_one_letter_code
_entity_poly.pdbx_strand_id
1 'polypeptide(L)'
;VKELGDVGNDLEIYGNKLYAVINCSHFVEVMDVETAKHITQISIPNCRYLAFYKGYAYVSSYAGPVQIDPNARLGYVAKVDTASLAVIDTCIVGFQPEEMVISGNKLYVANSGGYRVPNYDNTVSVIDLETFTEIKKIEVAINLHRMEIDKNGYIYVSSRGDYYDIPSKTLMIDSRTDKVVREIENLPNSEMALCGDSLYVYSTEWSYHTNRNTITYAIYDTQKEDIVTRNFIKDGTEKDIVIPYGVAINPETREFFVTDAKNYVTPGKLHCYSKEGVRKWSVTTGDIPAHFAFTRKKLKPIQ
;
A
#
# COMPACT_ATOMS: atom_id res chain seq x y z
N VAL A 1 -3.01 -22.02 -18.09
CA VAL A 1 -3.52 -21.69 -16.74
C VAL A 1 -4.47 -20.52 -16.90
N LYS A 2 -5.67 -20.54 -16.27
CA LYS A 2 -6.73 -19.51 -16.44
C LYS A 2 -6.73 -18.46 -15.32
N GLU A 3 -5.82 -18.55 -14.37
CA GLU A 3 -5.82 -17.77 -13.14
C GLU A 3 -4.53 -16.94 -13.06
N LEU A 4 -4.64 -15.73 -12.51
CA LEU A 4 -3.52 -14.82 -12.27
C LEU A 4 -2.64 -15.32 -11.11
N GLY A 5 -3.20 -16.12 -10.20
CA GLY A 5 -2.57 -16.65 -9.00
C GLY A 5 -3.37 -16.30 -7.75
N ASP A 6 -2.74 -16.50 -6.60
CA ASP A 6 -3.28 -16.29 -5.26
C ASP A 6 -2.77 -15.00 -4.59
N VAL A 7 -3.69 -14.23 -4.02
CA VAL A 7 -3.50 -12.94 -3.34
C VAL A 7 -2.79 -11.87 -4.20
N GLY A 8 -3.56 -11.17 -5.03
CA GLY A 8 -3.10 -9.92 -5.65
C GLY A 8 -2.93 -8.83 -4.60
N ASN A 9 -1.71 -8.30 -4.46
CA ASN A 9 -1.33 -7.44 -3.32
C ASN A 9 -0.83 -6.04 -3.72
N ASP A 10 -0.52 -5.83 -4.99
CA ASP A 10 -0.19 -4.50 -5.49
C ASP A 10 -0.32 -4.45 -7.02
N LEU A 11 -0.52 -3.25 -7.56
CA LEU A 11 -0.69 -3.03 -9.00
C LEU A 11 -0.16 -1.66 -9.41
N GLU A 12 0.91 -1.63 -10.20
CA GLU A 12 1.53 -0.39 -10.66
C GLU A 12 1.90 -0.42 -12.15
N ILE A 13 2.10 0.75 -12.73
CA ILE A 13 2.47 0.91 -14.14
C ILE A 13 3.83 1.61 -14.25
N TYR A 14 4.72 1.02 -15.04
CA TYR A 14 5.98 1.65 -15.42
C TYR A 14 6.20 1.54 -16.93
N GLY A 15 6.31 2.71 -17.59
CA GLY A 15 6.38 2.81 -19.04
C GLY A 15 5.13 2.22 -19.70
N ASN A 16 5.31 1.16 -20.49
CA ASN A 16 4.23 0.47 -21.20
C ASN A 16 3.83 -0.87 -20.55
N LYS A 17 4.28 -1.13 -19.32
CA LYS A 17 4.03 -2.39 -18.62
C LYS A 17 3.21 -2.16 -17.35
N LEU A 18 2.32 -3.09 -17.08
CA LEU A 18 1.55 -3.25 -15.86
C LEU A 18 2.24 -4.33 -15.02
N TYR A 19 2.49 -4.06 -13.75
CA TYR A 19 3.13 -4.97 -12.81
C TYR A 19 2.14 -5.29 -11.71
N ALA A 20 1.79 -6.56 -11.55
CA ALA A 20 0.90 -7.03 -10.50
C ALA A 20 1.68 -7.93 -9.53
N VAL A 21 1.70 -7.56 -8.25
CA VAL A 21 2.32 -8.39 -7.21
C VAL A 21 1.34 -9.47 -6.79
N ILE A 22 1.73 -10.75 -6.96
CA ILE A 22 0.91 -11.91 -6.61
C ILE A 22 1.57 -12.65 -5.45
N ASN A 23 1.27 -12.21 -4.23
CA ASN A 23 2.02 -12.49 -3.02
C ASN A 23 2.18 -13.99 -2.74
N CYS A 24 1.06 -14.69 -2.48
CA CYS A 24 1.04 -16.12 -2.16
C CYS A 24 1.39 -17.00 -3.37
N SER A 25 1.59 -16.42 -4.55
CA SER A 25 2.14 -17.11 -5.73
C SER A 25 3.62 -16.84 -5.97
N HIS A 26 4.25 -16.00 -5.16
CA HIS A 26 5.70 -15.76 -5.17
C HIS A 26 6.23 -15.15 -6.47
N PHE A 27 5.45 -14.29 -7.13
CA PHE A 27 5.91 -13.57 -8.32
C PHE A 27 5.25 -12.20 -8.50
N VAL A 28 5.94 -11.37 -9.28
CA VAL A 28 5.36 -10.20 -9.94
C VAL A 28 5.02 -10.58 -11.38
N GLU A 29 3.75 -10.49 -11.73
CA GLU A 29 3.26 -10.66 -13.11
C GLU A 29 3.51 -9.36 -13.88
N VAL A 30 4.15 -9.46 -15.04
CA VAL A 30 4.39 -8.33 -15.92
C VAL A 30 3.53 -8.48 -17.17
N MET A 31 2.70 -7.50 -17.43
CA MET A 31 1.76 -7.48 -18.54
C MET A 31 1.95 -6.23 -19.41
N ASP A 32 1.49 -6.30 -20.65
CA ASP A 32 1.33 -5.10 -21.48
C ASP A 32 0.17 -4.25 -20.96
N VAL A 33 0.40 -2.96 -20.74
CA VAL A 33 -0.58 -2.06 -20.12
C VAL A 33 -1.84 -1.82 -20.98
N GLU A 34 -1.73 -2.00 -22.31
CA GLU A 34 -2.85 -1.75 -23.22
C GLU A 34 -3.73 -2.97 -23.43
N THR A 35 -3.20 -4.17 -23.21
CA THR A 35 -3.88 -5.43 -23.55
C THR A 35 -4.03 -6.37 -22.37
N ALA A 36 -3.35 -6.09 -21.25
CA ALA A 36 -3.19 -7.00 -20.11
C ALA A 36 -2.64 -8.39 -20.51
N LYS A 37 -2.01 -8.51 -21.68
CA LYS A 37 -1.36 -9.75 -22.10
C LYS A 37 -0.09 -9.96 -21.28
N HIS A 38 0.07 -11.18 -20.78
CA HIS A 38 1.29 -11.66 -20.13
C HIS A 38 2.53 -11.35 -20.98
N ILE A 39 3.57 -10.83 -20.32
CA ILE A 39 4.91 -10.65 -20.88
C ILE A 39 5.86 -11.65 -20.21
N THR A 40 5.92 -11.64 -18.87
CA THR A 40 6.77 -12.54 -18.08
C THR A 40 6.36 -12.53 -16.61
N GLN A 41 6.99 -13.39 -15.81
CA GLN A 41 6.88 -13.42 -14.36
C GLN A 41 8.26 -13.25 -13.72
N ILE A 42 8.34 -12.41 -12.71
CA ILE A 42 9.56 -12.20 -11.92
C ILE A 42 9.37 -12.93 -10.60
N SER A 43 10.11 -14.03 -10.38
CA SER A 43 9.97 -14.84 -9.16
C SER A 43 10.59 -14.12 -7.96
N ILE A 44 9.74 -13.77 -6.99
CA ILE A 44 10.10 -13.11 -5.74
C ILE A 44 9.20 -13.70 -4.64
N PRO A 45 9.74 -14.55 -3.75
CA PRO A 45 8.99 -15.15 -2.64
C PRO A 45 8.19 -14.11 -1.85
N ASN A 46 6.88 -14.35 -1.68
CA ASN A 46 5.97 -13.51 -0.89
C ASN A 46 6.23 -12.01 -1.04
N CYS A 47 6.32 -11.56 -2.29
CA CYS A 47 6.41 -10.16 -2.66
C CYS A 47 5.17 -9.38 -2.20
N ARG A 48 5.33 -8.11 -1.85
CA ARG A 48 4.26 -7.29 -1.25
C ARG A 48 3.94 -6.05 -2.07
N TYR A 49 4.89 -5.13 -2.19
CA TYR A 49 4.67 -3.82 -2.83
C TYR A 49 5.77 -3.46 -3.82
N LEU A 50 5.42 -2.61 -4.78
CA LEU A 50 6.29 -2.06 -5.80
C LEU A 50 6.66 -0.60 -5.48
N ALA A 51 7.83 -0.18 -5.97
CA ALA A 51 8.17 1.23 -6.17
C ALA A 51 9.13 1.32 -7.36
N PHE A 52 9.03 2.36 -8.19
CA PHE A 52 9.90 2.52 -9.35
C PHE A 52 10.83 3.72 -9.24
N TYR A 53 12.10 3.55 -9.63
CA TYR A 53 13.02 4.67 -9.77
C TYR A 53 14.13 4.38 -10.78
N LYS A 54 14.31 5.30 -11.72
CA LYS A 54 15.39 5.32 -12.74
C LYS A 54 15.60 3.97 -13.46
N GLY A 55 14.53 3.36 -13.95
CA GLY A 55 14.62 2.10 -14.69
C GLY A 55 14.67 0.84 -13.83
N TYR A 56 14.55 0.97 -12.51
CA TYR A 56 14.44 -0.16 -11.60
C TYR A 56 13.07 -0.21 -10.94
N ALA A 57 12.58 -1.43 -10.72
CA ALA A 57 11.48 -1.72 -9.82
C ALA A 57 12.06 -2.27 -8.51
N TYR A 58 11.58 -1.79 -7.39
CA TYR A 58 11.91 -2.27 -6.06
C TYR A 58 10.71 -3.04 -5.54
N VAL A 59 10.92 -4.26 -5.04
CA VAL A 59 9.84 -5.14 -4.58
C VAL A 59 10.12 -5.59 -3.17
N SER A 60 9.27 -5.22 -2.21
CA SER A 60 9.38 -5.73 -0.84
C SER A 60 8.98 -7.20 -0.78
N SER A 61 9.67 -7.98 0.04
CA SER A 61 9.47 -9.42 0.18
C SER A 61 9.60 -9.85 1.63
N TYR A 62 8.65 -10.68 2.08
CA TYR A 62 8.74 -11.32 3.38
C TYR A 62 9.85 -12.38 3.47
N ALA A 63 10.42 -12.80 2.34
CA ALA A 63 11.44 -13.85 2.21
C ALA A 63 11.04 -15.26 2.70
N GLY A 64 9.90 -15.40 3.36
CA GLY A 64 9.38 -16.60 3.98
C GLY A 64 7.84 -16.60 4.01
N PRO A 65 7.22 -17.70 4.49
CA PRO A 65 5.78 -17.93 4.39
C PRO A 65 4.93 -16.91 5.15
N VAL A 66 3.66 -16.78 4.72
CA VAL A 66 2.62 -16.00 5.38
C VAL A 66 2.03 -16.84 6.53
N GLN A 67 2.69 -16.82 7.69
CA GLN A 67 2.28 -17.56 8.88
C GLN A 67 2.83 -16.91 10.14
N ILE A 68 2.14 -17.06 11.27
CA ILE A 68 2.66 -16.61 12.57
C ILE A 68 3.93 -17.41 12.93
N ASP A 69 5.05 -16.71 13.07
CA ASP A 69 6.34 -17.27 13.45
C ASP A 69 7.17 -16.23 14.23
N PRO A 70 7.34 -16.38 15.56
CA PRO A 70 8.18 -15.50 16.35
C PRO A 70 9.65 -15.45 15.89
N ASN A 71 10.12 -16.52 15.23
CA ASN A 71 11.47 -16.67 14.69
C ASN A 71 11.52 -16.43 13.16
N ALA A 72 10.52 -15.75 12.60
CA ALA A 72 10.50 -15.41 11.19
C ALA A 72 11.82 -14.77 10.79
N ARG A 73 12.30 -15.09 9.58
CA ARG A 73 13.49 -14.46 9.02
C ARG A 73 13.23 -12.99 8.66
N LEU A 74 14.30 -12.22 8.56
CA LEU A 74 14.25 -10.87 8.00
C LEU A 74 13.79 -10.92 6.53
N GLY A 75 13.04 -9.90 6.13
CA GLY A 75 12.65 -9.67 4.75
C GLY A 75 13.75 -8.97 3.95
N TYR A 76 13.45 -8.67 2.70
CA TYR A 76 14.34 -7.92 1.82
C TYR A 76 13.55 -7.10 0.81
N VAL A 77 14.25 -6.17 0.15
CA VAL A 77 13.81 -5.52 -1.08
C VAL A 77 14.59 -6.08 -2.25
N ALA A 78 13.89 -6.58 -3.27
CA ALA A 78 14.49 -6.98 -4.54
C ALA A 78 14.63 -5.76 -5.45
N LYS A 79 15.78 -5.60 -6.12
CA LYS A 79 15.99 -4.64 -7.21
C LYS A 79 15.85 -5.37 -8.54
N VAL A 80 14.87 -4.97 -9.33
CA VAL A 80 14.57 -5.53 -10.65
C VAL A 80 14.94 -4.51 -11.72
N ASP A 81 15.72 -4.92 -12.70
CA ASP A 81 15.96 -4.12 -13.89
C ASP A 81 14.75 -4.17 -14.83
N THR A 82 14.13 -3.03 -15.13
CA THR A 82 12.86 -2.98 -15.89
C THR A 82 13.03 -3.25 -17.39
N ALA A 83 14.27 -3.26 -17.90
CA ALA A 83 14.56 -3.56 -19.30
C ALA A 83 14.69 -5.07 -19.52
N SER A 84 15.49 -5.75 -18.69
CA SER A 84 15.69 -7.19 -18.71
C SER A 84 14.62 -7.98 -17.96
N LEU A 85 13.87 -7.33 -17.07
CA LEU A 85 12.88 -7.94 -16.17
C LEU A 85 13.51 -9.02 -15.27
N ALA A 86 14.76 -8.81 -14.86
CA ALA A 86 15.49 -9.70 -13.98
C ALA A 86 15.75 -9.06 -12.62
N VAL A 87 15.72 -9.86 -11.55
CA VAL A 87 16.24 -9.46 -10.25
C VAL A 87 17.76 -9.37 -10.36
N ILE A 88 18.31 -8.20 -10.07
CA ILE A 88 19.75 -7.94 -10.20
C ILE A 88 20.44 -7.76 -8.84
N ASP A 89 19.69 -7.48 -7.78
CA ASP A 89 20.23 -7.32 -6.42
C ASP A 89 19.13 -7.46 -5.35
N THR A 90 19.53 -7.65 -4.09
CA THR A 90 18.63 -7.69 -2.93
C THR A 90 19.24 -6.99 -1.72
N CYS A 91 18.44 -6.22 -0.99
CA CYS A 91 18.85 -5.58 0.27
C CYS A 91 18.01 -6.11 1.43
N ILE A 92 18.65 -6.71 2.44
CA ILE A 92 17.97 -7.18 3.66
C ILE A 92 17.46 -5.95 4.45
N VAL A 93 16.25 -6.05 5.00
CA VAL A 93 15.60 -5.01 5.81
C VAL A 93 15.01 -5.61 7.10
N GLY A 94 13.99 -5.00 7.70
CA GLY A 94 13.29 -5.55 8.87
C GLY A 94 12.38 -6.73 8.55
N PHE A 95 11.54 -7.09 9.52
CA PHE A 95 10.62 -8.21 9.40
C PHE A 95 9.36 -7.82 8.64
N GLN A 96 8.94 -8.70 7.72
CA GLN A 96 7.72 -8.54 6.92
C GLN A 96 7.60 -7.11 6.33
N PRO A 97 8.52 -6.71 5.44
CA PRO A 97 8.47 -5.40 4.80
C PRO A 97 7.21 -5.26 3.96
N GLU A 98 6.51 -4.14 4.15
CA GLU A 98 5.26 -3.79 3.48
C GLU A 98 5.53 -2.71 2.42
N GLU A 99 4.76 -1.61 2.42
CA GLU A 99 4.81 -0.58 1.39
C GLU A 99 6.10 0.24 1.49
N MET A 100 6.45 0.88 0.38
CA MET A 100 7.70 1.62 0.23
C MET A 100 7.48 2.95 -0.49
N VAL A 101 8.26 3.96 -0.13
CA VAL A 101 8.28 5.25 -0.84
C VAL A 101 9.71 5.70 -1.12
N ILE A 102 9.90 6.45 -2.20
CA ILE A 102 11.20 6.96 -2.62
C ILE A 102 11.26 8.47 -2.41
N SER A 103 12.34 8.94 -1.78
CA SER A 103 12.66 10.36 -1.65
C SER A 103 14.12 10.61 -1.99
N GLY A 104 14.38 11.40 -3.03
CA GLY A 104 15.74 11.66 -3.51
C GLY A 104 16.43 10.39 -4.00
N ASN A 105 17.51 9.98 -3.31
CA ASN A 105 18.25 8.73 -3.57
C ASN A 105 17.96 7.64 -2.51
N LYS A 106 16.91 7.81 -1.70
CA LYS A 106 16.58 6.89 -0.62
C LYS A 106 15.26 6.19 -0.88
N LEU A 107 15.22 4.90 -0.55
CA LEU A 107 14.00 4.10 -0.48
C LEU A 107 13.69 3.84 1.00
N TYR A 108 12.48 4.18 1.42
CA TYR A 108 11.97 3.95 2.77
C TYR A 108 11.02 2.76 2.73
N VAL A 109 11.17 1.83 3.67
CA VAL A 109 10.44 0.56 3.69
C VAL A 109 9.80 0.40 5.06
N ALA A 110 8.46 0.29 5.12
CA ALA A 110 7.76 0.00 6.35
C ALA A 110 7.97 -1.46 6.75
N ASN A 111 8.52 -1.73 7.93
CA ASN A 111 8.63 -3.08 8.46
C ASN A 111 7.49 -3.35 9.44
N SER A 112 6.65 -4.34 9.11
CA SER A 112 5.49 -4.67 9.92
C SER A 112 5.85 -5.58 11.09
N GLY A 113 6.56 -6.66 10.82
CA GLY A 113 6.62 -7.78 11.76
C GLY A 113 5.25 -8.39 12.07
N GLY A 114 4.22 -8.16 11.24
CA GLY A 114 2.81 -8.50 11.50
C GLY A 114 2.56 -9.97 11.82
N TYR A 115 3.47 -10.85 11.41
CA TYR A 115 3.43 -12.28 11.69
C TYR A 115 4.27 -12.71 12.90
N ARG A 116 4.76 -11.77 13.71
CA ARG A 116 5.65 -12.03 14.87
C ARG A 116 4.98 -11.74 16.21
N VAL A 117 3.65 -11.80 16.26
CA VAL A 117 2.83 -11.51 17.47
C VAL A 117 3.42 -12.19 18.72
N PRO A 118 3.56 -11.48 19.86
CA PRO A 118 3.24 -10.06 20.09
C PRO A 118 4.40 -9.10 19.76
N ASN A 119 5.55 -9.60 19.28
CA ASN A 119 6.77 -8.84 19.06
C ASN A 119 6.88 -8.35 17.61
N TYR A 120 5.98 -7.44 17.23
CA TYR A 120 5.98 -6.77 15.92
C TYR A 120 7.29 -6.01 15.66
N ASP A 121 7.57 -5.71 14.39
CA ASP A 121 8.62 -4.76 14.02
C ASP A 121 8.07 -3.34 14.21
N ASN A 122 8.96 -2.39 14.44
CA ASN A 122 8.65 -1.00 14.71
C ASN A 122 9.55 -0.03 13.93
N THR A 123 10.11 -0.48 12.81
CA THR A 123 11.12 0.28 12.07
C THR A 123 10.70 0.60 10.64
N VAL A 124 11.15 1.76 10.17
CA VAL A 124 11.26 2.06 8.74
C VAL A 124 12.72 1.92 8.33
N SER A 125 13.01 0.99 7.43
CA SER A 125 14.34 0.83 6.83
C SER A 125 14.59 1.91 5.79
N VAL A 126 15.79 2.48 5.76
CA VAL A 126 16.24 3.46 4.76
C VAL A 126 17.36 2.85 3.95
N ILE A 127 17.11 2.62 2.67
CA ILE A 127 18.06 2.07 1.72
C ILE A 127 18.61 3.21 0.86
N ASP A 128 19.93 3.30 0.73
CA ASP A 128 20.55 4.13 -0.31
C ASP A 128 20.44 3.43 -1.66
N LEU A 129 19.87 4.09 -2.67
CA LEU A 129 19.58 3.47 -3.97
C LEU A 129 20.81 3.34 -4.89
N GLU A 130 21.89 4.07 -4.60
CA GLU A 130 23.13 4.01 -5.37
C GLU A 130 23.96 2.78 -4.95
N THR A 131 24.19 2.61 -3.65
CA THR A 131 24.90 1.43 -3.12
C THR A 131 23.98 0.22 -2.94
N PHE A 132 22.67 0.45 -2.91
CA PHE A 132 21.62 -0.54 -2.62
C PHE A 132 21.81 -1.25 -1.28
N THR A 133 22.16 -0.48 -0.24
CA THR A 133 22.36 -0.97 1.13
C THR A 133 21.49 -0.22 2.12
N GLU A 134 21.01 -0.91 3.15
CA GLU A 134 20.36 -0.28 4.30
C GLU A 134 21.36 0.61 5.05
N ILE A 135 21.11 1.90 5.09
CA ILE A 135 21.96 2.90 5.74
C ILE A 135 21.42 3.34 7.10
N LYS A 136 20.13 3.08 7.38
CA LYS A 136 19.48 3.49 8.64
C LYS A 136 18.22 2.68 8.90
N LYS A 137 17.88 2.53 10.18
CA LYS A 137 16.52 2.19 10.64
C LYS A 137 15.97 3.33 11.50
N ILE A 138 14.77 3.78 11.18
CA ILE A 138 14.05 4.79 11.94
C ILE A 138 13.07 4.03 12.84
N GLU A 139 13.19 4.19 14.16
CA GLU A 139 12.19 3.66 15.09
C GLU A 139 10.91 4.51 15.02
N VAL A 140 9.76 3.85 14.93
CA VAL A 140 8.43 4.45 14.77
C VAL A 140 7.44 3.71 15.70
N ALA A 141 6.22 3.44 15.24
CA ALA A 141 5.25 2.59 15.92
C ALA A 141 5.35 1.14 15.42
N ILE A 142 4.71 0.22 16.12
CA ILE A 142 4.68 -1.20 15.76
C ILE A 142 3.79 -1.48 14.54
N ASN A 143 4.03 -2.61 13.85
CA ASN A 143 3.10 -3.17 12.87
C ASN A 143 2.72 -2.17 11.76
N LEU A 144 3.76 -1.62 11.12
CA LEU A 144 3.61 -0.67 10.04
C LEU A 144 3.00 -1.31 8.78
N HIS A 145 2.36 -0.51 7.93
CA HIS A 145 1.78 -1.02 6.68
C HIS A 145 1.94 -0.08 5.49
N ARG A 146 1.24 1.05 5.51
CA ARG A 146 1.11 1.95 4.36
C ARG A 146 2.08 3.11 4.43
N MET A 147 2.50 3.60 3.28
CA MET A 147 3.41 4.73 3.14
C MET A 147 3.01 5.63 1.97
N GLU A 148 2.92 6.93 2.23
CA GLU A 148 2.73 7.97 1.20
C GLU A 148 3.71 9.10 1.42
N ILE A 149 4.16 9.78 0.36
CA ILE A 149 5.11 10.90 0.48
C ILE A 149 4.58 12.15 -0.22
N ASP A 150 4.58 13.27 0.51
CA ASP A 150 4.21 14.56 -0.06
C ASP A 150 5.34 15.23 -0.84
N LYS A 151 5.00 16.31 -1.54
CA LYS A 151 5.94 17.12 -2.32
C LYS A 151 7.02 17.82 -1.47
N ASN A 152 6.82 17.92 -0.16
CA ASN A 152 7.75 18.58 0.76
C ASN A 152 8.77 17.60 1.36
N GLY A 153 8.60 16.29 1.11
CA GLY A 153 9.45 15.24 1.66
C GLY A 153 8.96 14.70 3.01
N TYR A 154 7.71 14.96 3.39
CA TYR A 154 7.09 14.29 4.52
C TYR A 154 6.49 12.97 4.10
N ILE A 155 6.88 11.92 4.78
CA ILE A 155 6.41 10.56 4.58
C ILE A 155 5.40 10.24 5.66
N TYR A 156 4.17 9.93 5.26
CA TYR A 156 3.10 9.43 6.12
C TYR A 156 3.19 7.92 6.21
N VAL A 157 3.19 7.37 7.41
CA VAL A 157 3.32 5.93 7.65
C VAL A 157 2.19 5.46 8.55
N SER A 158 1.46 4.42 8.14
CA SER A 158 0.42 3.83 8.99
C SER A 158 0.97 2.76 9.91
N SER A 159 0.41 2.68 11.10
CA SER A 159 0.57 1.59 12.06
C SER A 159 -0.80 0.95 12.30
N ARG A 160 -0.84 -0.38 12.26
CA ARG A 160 -2.04 -1.16 12.59
C ARG A 160 -2.23 -1.33 14.11
N GLY A 161 -1.23 -0.98 14.91
CA GLY A 161 -1.22 -1.27 16.35
C GLY A 161 -1.06 -2.77 16.64
N ASP A 162 -1.59 -3.20 17.78
CA ASP A 162 -1.52 -4.61 18.24
C ASP A 162 -2.88 -5.33 18.23
N TYR A 163 -3.96 -4.66 17.79
CA TYR A 163 -5.35 -5.14 17.82
C TYR A 163 -5.95 -5.33 19.24
N TYR A 164 -5.25 -4.88 20.27
CA TYR A 164 -5.65 -4.90 21.67
C TYR A 164 -5.58 -3.49 22.27
N ASP A 165 -4.43 -3.10 22.81
CA ASP A 165 -4.25 -1.92 23.66
C ASP A 165 -3.55 -0.77 22.92
N ILE A 166 -2.78 -1.08 21.87
CA ILE A 166 -2.12 -0.10 21.02
C ILE A 166 -3.01 0.12 19.78
N PRO A 167 -3.66 1.29 19.65
CA PRO A 167 -4.54 1.56 18.52
C PRO A 167 -3.75 1.85 17.23
N SER A 168 -4.46 1.87 16.11
CA SER A 168 -3.93 2.30 14.82
C SER A 168 -3.55 3.80 14.84
N LYS A 169 -2.46 4.14 14.14
CA LYS A 169 -1.88 5.49 14.11
C LYS A 169 -1.40 5.87 12.71
N THR A 170 -1.26 7.18 12.48
CA THR A 170 -0.52 7.74 11.33
C THR A 170 0.65 8.58 11.85
N LEU A 171 1.86 8.25 11.40
CA LEU A 171 3.07 8.95 11.77
C LEU A 171 3.61 9.74 10.57
N MET A 172 4.35 10.81 10.83
CA MET A 172 4.99 11.64 9.81
C MET A 172 6.50 11.63 10.02
N ILE A 173 7.24 11.23 8.99
CA ILE A 173 8.71 11.20 8.94
C ILE A 173 9.18 12.30 7.98
N ASP A 174 10.18 13.08 8.37
CA ASP A 174 10.85 14.02 7.47
C ASP A 174 12.02 13.33 6.75
N SER A 175 11.92 13.13 5.44
CA SER A 175 12.93 12.43 4.63
C SER A 175 14.27 13.17 4.53
N ARG A 176 14.29 14.47 4.84
CA ARG A 176 15.49 15.31 4.81
C ARG A 176 16.35 15.06 6.05
N THR A 177 15.72 14.67 7.16
CA THR A 177 16.40 14.42 8.44
C THR A 177 16.35 12.95 8.89
N ASP A 178 15.53 12.13 8.22
CA ASP A 178 15.23 10.74 8.57
C ASP A 178 14.76 10.62 10.03
N LYS A 179 13.83 11.48 10.44
CA LYS A 179 13.27 11.50 11.81
C LYS A 179 11.75 11.53 11.77
N VAL A 180 11.14 10.83 12.71
CA VAL A 180 9.72 11.02 13.02
C VAL A 180 9.57 12.44 13.58
N VAL A 181 8.73 13.24 12.94
CA VAL A 181 8.47 14.64 13.32
C VAL A 181 7.10 14.84 13.96
N ARG A 182 6.16 13.89 13.75
CA ARG A 182 4.82 13.96 14.31
C ARG A 182 4.14 12.59 14.36
N GLU A 183 3.31 12.38 15.38
CA GLU A 183 2.18 11.45 15.35
C GLU A 183 0.92 12.28 15.09
N ILE A 184 0.14 11.95 14.06
CA ILE A 184 -1.06 12.70 13.72
C ILE A 184 -2.20 12.22 14.62
N GLU A 185 -2.59 13.08 15.55
CA GLU A 185 -3.61 12.75 16.55
C GLU A 185 -4.94 12.35 15.91
N ASN A 186 -5.56 11.29 16.45
CA ASN A 186 -6.88 10.81 16.04
C ASN A 186 -6.97 10.45 14.53
N LEU A 187 -5.89 9.96 13.92
CA LEU A 187 -5.90 9.50 12.52
C LEU A 187 -5.52 8.01 12.43
N PRO A 188 -6.41 7.09 12.84
CA PRO A 188 -6.24 5.66 12.57
C PRO A 188 -6.26 5.42 11.06
N ASN A 189 -5.50 4.44 10.59
CA ASN A 189 -5.14 4.33 9.19
C ASN A 189 -4.88 2.89 8.78
N SER A 190 -5.84 2.31 8.06
CA SER A 190 -5.69 1.00 7.42
C SER A 190 -5.25 1.14 5.97
N GLU A 191 -5.58 2.27 5.35
CA GLU A 191 -5.23 2.59 3.98
C GLU A 191 -5.17 4.10 3.79
N MET A 192 -4.26 4.53 2.92
CA MET A 192 -4.19 5.92 2.51
C MET A 192 -3.82 6.07 1.03
N ALA A 193 -4.25 7.18 0.45
CA ALA A 193 -3.85 7.57 -0.89
C ALA A 193 -3.67 9.09 -0.96
N LEU A 194 -2.52 9.55 -1.44
CA LEU A 194 -2.23 10.97 -1.56
C LEU A 194 -2.62 11.52 -2.94
N CYS A 195 -3.31 12.66 -2.97
CA CYS A 195 -3.66 13.34 -4.22
C CYS A 195 -3.44 14.85 -4.11
N GLY A 196 -2.29 15.34 -4.60
CA GLY A 196 -1.87 16.72 -4.36
C GLY A 196 -1.54 16.90 -2.88
N ASP A 197 -2.24 17.80 -2.20
CA ASP A 197 -2.02 18.07 -0.78
C ASP A 197 -3.04 17.33 0.12
N SER A 198 -3.93 16.52 -0.44
CA SER A 198 -4.97 15.79 0.29
C SER A 198 -4.60 14.33 0.47
N LEU A 199 -4.32 13.93 1.71
CA LEU A 199 -4.16 12.52 2.08
C LEU A 199 -5.52 11.95 2.46
N TYR A 200 -6.08 11.12 1.59
CA TYR A 200 -7.32 10.38 1.88
C TYR A 200 -6.96 9.19 2.74
N VAL A 201 -7.69 9.00 3.84
CA VAL A 201 -7.45 7.91 4.79
C VAL A 201 -8.77 7.25 5.12
N TYR A 202 -8.80 5.92 5.13
CA TYR A 202 -9.81 5.20 5.89
C TYR A 202 -9.14 4.26 6.89
N SER A 203 -9.89 3.91 7.92
CA SER A 203 -9.52 2.86 8.84
C SER A 203 -10.64 1.84 8.95
N THR A 204 -10.27 0.57 8.98
CA THR A 204 -11.09 -0.56 9.40
C THR A 204 -10.35 -1.21 10.57
N GLU A 205 -10.48 -0.61 11.75
CA GLU A 205 -9.70 -0.99 12.92
C GLU A 205 -10.37 -2.13 13.69
N TRP A 206 -9.74 -3.30 13.71
CA TRP A 206 -10.20 -4.45 14.48
C TRP A 206 -9.71 -4.40 15.94
N SER A 207 -10.59 -4.73 16.88
CA SER A 207 -10.25 -4.90 18.29
C SER A 207 -10.69 -6.27 18.81
N TYR A 208 -9.74 -7.05 19.34
CA TYR A 208 -10.05 -8.32 20.00
C TYR A 208 -10.81 -8.16 21.32
N HIS A 209 -10.71 -6.99 21.97
CA HIS A 209 -11.48 -6.69 23.18
C HIS A 209 -12.98 -6.60 22.89
N THR A 210 -13.35 -6.01 21.76
CA THR A 210 -14.76 -5.78 21.39
C THR A 210 -15.29 -6.75 20.33
N ASN A 211 -14.39 -7.47 19.65
CA ASN A 211 -14.67 -8.32 18.48
C ASN A 211 -15.41 -7.57 17.37
N ARG A 212 -15.01 -6.33 17.11
CA ARG A 212 -15.64 -5.45 16.11
C ARG A 212 -14.60 -4.64 15.34
N ASN A 213 -14.97 -4.27 14.12
CA ASN A 213 -14.29 -3.24 13.35
C ASN A 213 -14.87 -1.86 13.67
N THR A 214 -14.01 -0.86 13.81
CA THR A 214 -14.37 0.55 13.81
C THR A 214 -13.98 1.16 12.47
N ILE A 215 -14.95 1.62 11.70
CA ILE A 215 -14.72 2.21 10.38
C ILE A 215 -14.73 3.73 10.48
N THR A 216 -13.66 4.38 10.02
CA THR A 216 -13.56 5.84 9.96
C THR A 216 -12.98 6.30 8.63
N TYR A 217 -13.30 7.54 8.27
CA TYR A 217 -12.80 8.20 7.06
C TYR A 217 -12.20 9.55 7.43
N ALA A 218 -11.20 10.00 6.68
CA ALA A 218 -10.63 11.33 6.83
C ALA A 218 -9.99 11.83 5.54
N ILE A 219 -9.92 13.16 5.40
CA ILE A 219 -8.91 13.80 4.55
C ILE A 219 -8.04 14.65 5.46
N TYR A 220 -6.73 14.40 5.43
CA TYR A 220 -5.72 15.24 6.06
C TYR A 220 -5.09 16.15 4.99
N ASP A 221 -5.11 17.45 5.23
CA ASP A 221 -4.49 18.45 4.37
C ASP A 221 -3.02 18.59 4.79
N THR A 222 -2.13 18.10 3.93
CA THR A 222 -0.68 18.03 4.19
C THR A 222 -0.01 19.41 4.27
N GLN A 223 -0.60 20.45 3.66
CA GLN A 223 -0.07 21.82 3.78
C GLN A 223 -0.51 22.50 5.07
N LYS A 224 -1.79 22.34 5.44
CA LYS A 224 -2.32 22.91 6.68
C LYS A 224 -1.95 22.09 7.91
N GLU A 225 -1.50 20.86 7.68
CA GLU A 225 -1.23 19.86 8.69
C GLU A 225 -2.44 19.60 9.62
N ASP A 226 -3.63 19.52 9.01
CA ASP A 226 -4.90 19.39 9.75
C ASP A 226 -5.90 18.48 9.03
N ILE A 227 -6.81 17.88 9.81
CA ILE A 227 -7.86 17.01 9.30
C ILE A 227 -9.05 17.87 8.87
N VAL A 228 -9.21 18.04 7.55
CA VAL A 228 -10.20 18.95 6.98
C VAL A 228 -11.60 18.35 6.87
N THR A 229 -11.73 17.02 6.90
CA THR A 229 -13.02 16.34 7.01
C THR A 229 -12.86 14.93 7.57
N ARG A 230 -13.89 14.45 8.26
CA ARG A 230 -14.08 13.05 8.67
C ARG A 230 -15.07 12.28 7.81
N ASN A 231 -15.57 12.94 6.77
CA ASN A 231 -16.54 12.34 5.86
C ASN A 231 -16.32 12.88 4.44
N PHE A 232 -15.59 12.12 3.64
CA PHE A 232 -15.38 12.45 2.23
C PHE A 232 -16.41 11.80 1.30
N ILE A 233 -17.25 10.88 1.80
CA ILE A 233 -18.45 10.37 1.11
C ILE A 233 -19.67 11.10 1.69
N LYS A 234 -20.31 11.97 0.90
CA LYS A 234 -21.24 12.98 1.44
C LYS A 234 -22.72 12.70 1.17
N ASP A 235 -23.03 11.66 0.42
CA ASP A 235 -24.40 11.34 -0.01
C ASP A 235 -25.08 10.23 0.81
N GLY A 236 -24.46 9.79 1.91
CA GLY A 236 -25.00 8.76 2.79
C GLY A 236 -24.69 7.33 2.33
N THR A 237 -24.01 7.16 1.19
CA THR A 237 -23.70 5.84 0.64
C THR A 237 -22.49 5.17 1.28
N GLU A 238 -21.80 5.84 2.20
CA GLU A 238 -20.78 5.21 3.06
C GLU A 238 -21.34 4.03 3.86
N LYS A 239 -22.65 4.03 4.13
CA LYS A 239 -23.39 2.94 4.81
C LYS A 239 -23.54 1.68 3.95
N ASP A 240 -23.35 1.81 2.64
CA ASP A 240 -23.40 0.68 1.71
C ASP A 240 -22.06 -0.06 1.65
N ILE A 241 -20.99 0.50 2.22
CA ILE A 241 -19.64 -0.08 2.27
C ILE A 241 -19.51 -0.84 3.59
N VAL A 242 -19.44 -2.17 3.51
CA VAL A 242 -19.39 -3.01 4.72
C VAL A 242 -17.97 -3.05 5.30
N ILE A 243 -16.96 -3.26 4.45
CA ILE A 243 -15.54 -3.31 4.82
C ILE A 243 -14.75 -2.55 3.74
N PRO A 244 -14.39 -1.28 3.96
CA PRO A 244 -13.52 -0.57 3.03
C PRO A 244 -12.15 -1.27 2.99
N TYR A 245 -11.64 -1.50 1.78
CA TYR A 245 -10.45 -2.33 1.58
C TYR A 245 -9.45 -1.79 0.54
N GLY A 246 -9.72 -0.61 0.00
CA GLY A 246 -8.82 0.12 -0.89
C GLY A 246 -9.37 1.50 -1.18
N VAL A 247 -8.50 2.49 -1.32
CA VAL A 247 -8.86 3.84 -1.76
C VAL A 247 -7.87 4.31 -2.82
N ALA A 248 -8.36 4.98 -3.86
CA ALA A 248 -7.53 5.59 -4.88
C ALA A 248 -8.19 6.86 -5.42
N ILE A 249 -7.40 7.81 -5.90
CA ILE A 249 -7.91 9.08 -6.42
C ILE A 249 -7.33 9.29 -7.81
N ASN A 250 -8.20 9.53 -8.79
CA ASN A 250 -7.77 9.92 -10.11
C ASN A 250 -7.12 11.31 -10.03
N PRO A 251 -5.82 11.46 -10.35
CA PRO A 251 -5.10 12.72 -10.15
C PRO A 251 -5.59 13.86 -11.05
N GLU A 252 -6.27 13.54 -12.16
CA GLU A 252 -6.78 14.52 -13.13
C GLU A 252 -8.20 14.97 -12.77
N THR A 253 -9.12 14.02 -12.59
CA THR A 253 -10.54 14.34 -12.35
C THR A 253 -10.85 14.60 -10.90
N ARG A 254 -9.98 14.13 -9.98
CA ARG A 254 -10.20 14.11 -8.53
C ARG A 254 -11.41 13.27 -8.10
N GLU A 255 -11.92 12.44 -8.99
CA GLU A 255 -12.80 11.33 -8.60
C GLU A 255 -12.01 10.37 -7.74
N PHE A 256 -12.65 9.84 -6.70
CA PHE A 256 -12.05 8.85 -5.84
C PHE A 256 -12.84 7.55 -5.86
N PHE A 257 -12.13 6.49 -5.55
CA PHE A 257 -12.59 5.12 -5.64
C PHE A 257 -12.42 4.49 -4.27
N VAL A 258 -13.43 3.74 -3.85
CA VAL A 258 -13.37 2.94 -2.62
C VAL A 258 -13.83 1.54 -2.94
N THR A 259 -13.08 0.54 -2.49
CA THR A 259 -13.48 -0.86 -2.62
C THR A 259 -14.08 -1.38 -1.33
N ASP A 260 -15.04 -2.30 -1.48
CA ASP A 260 -15.69 -3.02 -0.39
C ASP A 260 -15.38 -4.51 -0.50
N ALA A 261 -14.64 -5.04 0.49
CA ALA A 261 -14.32 -6.46 0.59
C ALA A 261 -15.48 -7.31 1.11
N LYS A 262 -16.53 -6.68 1.66
CA LYS A 262 -17.70 -7.30 2.28
C LYS A 262 -17.37 -8.22 3.45
N ASN A 263 -16.99 -9.45 3.14
CA ASN A 263 -16.74 -10.53 4.09
C ASN A 263 -15.44 -11.29 3.82
N TYR A 264 -14.59 -10.77 2.94
CA TYR A 264 -13.30 -11.37 2.55
C TYR A 264 -13.41 -12.72 1.83
N VAL A 265 -14.58 -13.10 1.32
CA VAL A 265 -14.80 -14.39 0.66
C VAL A 265 -15.61 -14.26 -0.62
N THR A 266 -16.61 -13.39 -0.62
CA THR A 266 -17.50 -13.20 -1.77
C THR A 266 -17.03 -12.05 -2.66
N PRO A 267 -17.47 -11.98 -3.94
CA PRO A 267 -17.12 -10.90 -4.83
C PRO A 267 -17.39 -9.54 -4.20
N GLY A 268 -16.41 -8.65 -4.19
CA GLY A 268 -16.49 -7.33 -3.58
C GLY A 268 -17.26 -6.33 -4.45
N LYS A 269 -17.12 -5.05 -4.10
CA LYS A 269 -17.59 -3.94 -4.93
C LYS A 269 -16.50 -2.89 -5.11
N LEU A 270 -16.59 -2.19 -6.22
CA LEU A 270 -15.89 -0.94 -6.48
C LEU A 270 -16.93 0.19 -6.56
N HIS A 271 -16.68 1.26 -5.83
CA HIS A 271 -17.48 2.48 -5.82
C HIS A 271 -16.65 3.64 -6.37
N CYS A 272 -17.24 4.44 -7.26
CA CYS A 272 -16.65 5.67 -7.75
C CYS A 272 -17.47 6.87 -7.28
N TYR A 273 -16.77 7.89 -6.81
CA TYR A 273 -17.32 9.12 -6.27
C TYR A 273 -16.78 10.32 -7.04
N SER A 274 -17.60 11.36 -7.18
CA SER A 274 -17.13 12.66 -7.64
C SER A 274 -16.19 13.29 -6.60
N LYS A 275 -15.46 14.33 -7.00
CA LYS A 275 -14.60 15.10 -6.07
C LYS A 275 -15.39 15.74 -4.91
N GLU A 276 -16.70 15.94 -5.07
CA GLU A 276 -17.60 16.45 -4.04
C GLU A 276 -18.06 15.37 -3.04
N GLY A 277 -17.76 14.08 -3.30
CA GLY A 277 -18.14 12.97 -2.43
C GLY A 277 -19.48 12.34 -2.75
N VAL A 278 -20.02 12.50 -3.97
CA VAL A 278 -21.28 11.90 -4.40
C VAL A 278 -21.01 10.68 -5.28
N ARG A 279 -21.65 9.54 -4.99
CA ARG A 279 -21.47 8.29 -5.73
C ARG A 279 -21.95 8.47 -7.17
N LYS A 280 -21.04 8.22 -8.12
CA LYS A 280 -21.34 8.22 -9.56
C LYS A 280 -21.84 6.87 -10.03
N TRP A 281 -21.19 5.81 -9.58
CA TRP A 281 -21.52 4.43 -9.95
C TRP A 281 -20.93 3.44 -8.96
N SER A 282 -21.41 2.19 -9.03
CA SER A 282 -20.87 1.05 -8.31
C SER A 282 -20.94 -0.18 -9.21
N VAL A 283 -19.95 -1.07 -9.09
CA VAL A 283 -19.87 -2.31 -9.86
C VAL A 283 -19.36 -3.46 -8.97
N THR A 284 -19.85 -4.67 -9.25
CA THR A 284 -19.32 -5.90 -8.63
C THR A 284 -18.00 -6.27 -9.29
N THR A 285 -17.00 -6.63 -8.48
CA THR A 285 -15.65 -7.01 -8.92
C THR A 285 -15.44 -8.53 -8.79
N GLY A 286 -14.19 -8.99 -8.75
CA GLY A 286 -13.83 -10.27 -8.13
C GLY A 286 -13.79 -10.17 -6.60
N ASP A 287 -13.23 -11.18 -5.97
CA ASP A 287 -13.11 -11.26 -4.51
C ASP A 287 -12.09 -10.24 -3.98
N ILE A 288 -12.43 -9.59 -2.86
CA ILE A 288 -11.52 -8.73 -2.08
C ILE A 288 -10.74 -7.67 -2.91
N PRO A 289 -11.42 -6.79 -3.69
CA PRO A 289 -10.74 -5.77 -4.48
C PRO A 289 -10.02 -4.74 -3.57
N ALA A 290 -8.76 -4.40 -3.89
CA ALA A 290 -7.92 -3.57 -3.00
C ALA A 290 -7.00 -2.56 -3.72
N HIS A 291 -6.47 -2.91 -4.89
CA HIS A 291 -5.40 -2.16 -5.56
C HIS A 291 -5.82 -1.61 -6.92
N PHE A 292 -5.20 -0.50 -7.30
CA PHE A 292 -5.59 0.29 -8.45
C PHE A 292 -4.36 0.77 -9.22
N ALA A 293 -4.47 0.80 -10.54
CA ALA A 293 -3.53 1.53 -11.39
C ALA A 293 -4.30 2.38 -12.39
N PHE A 294 -3.95 3.66 -12.48
CA PHE A 294 -4.53 4.58 -13.45
C PHE A 294 -3.65 4.66 -14.70
N THR A 295 -4.27 4.67 -15.88
CA THR A 295 -3.58 4.85 -17.15
C THR A 295 -4.38 5.72 -18.10
N ARG A 296 -3.67 6.50 -18.92
CA ARG A 296 -4.27 7.24 -20.05
C ARG A 296 -4.47 6.35 -21.28
N LYS A 297 -3.89 5.15 -21.28
CA LYS A 297 -4.01 4.22 -22.39
C LYS A 297 -5.31 3.44 -22.25
N LYS A 298 -6.15 3.52 -23.27
CA LYS A 298 -7.40 2.76 -23.31
C LYS A 298 -7.07 1.28 -23.44
N LEU A 299 -7.67 0.45 -22.58
CA LEU A 299 -7.58 -1.01 -22.70
C LEU A 299 -8.15 -1.44 -24.06
N LYS A 300 -7.34 -2.17 -24.82
CA LYS A 300 -7.68 -2.78 -26.10
C LYS A 300 -8.18 -4.20 -25.85
N PRO A 301 -9.19 -4.67 -26.61
CA PRO A 301 -9.60 -6.06 -26.56
C PRO A 301 -8.41 -7.00 -26.84
N ILE A 302 -8.36 -8.12 -26.14
CA ILE A 302 -7.46 -9.23 -26.45
C ILE A 302 -7.89 -9.78 -27.82
N GLN A 303 -7.11 -9.48 -28.86
CA GLN A 303 -7.16 -10.22 -30.13
C GLN A 303 -6.62 -11.62 -29.95
#